data_AF-A0A0C2WU63-F1
#
_entry.id   AF-A0A0C2WU63-F1
#
_cell.length_a   1.000
_cell.length_b   1.000
_cell.length_c   1.000
_cell.angle_alpha   90.00
_cell.angle_beta   90.00
_cell.angle_gamma   90.00
#
_symmetry.space_group_name_H-M   'P 1'
#
loop_
_entity.id
_entity.type
_entity.pdbx_description
1 polymer ?
#
loop_
_entity_poly.entity_id
_entity_poly.type
_entity_poly.pdbx_seq_one_letter_code
_entity_poly.pdbx_strand_id
1 'polypeptide(L)'
;MSAITSLPPSIPTPPLLVFANKSDLLPKTAEKTTNSGLALTRTQTILERELEKRRQASLSRGQTGAGGGVLSELGEDADAAAEGSAWGGLGIAENAEGTSFTFEKWEGGDIEVRSGWVDVKRKSGKEGRSPVRGEKEKRGDGLGKLVEWVAALS
;
A
#
# COMPACT_ATOMS: atom_id res chain seq x y z
N MET A 1 -8.72 4.94 14.09
CA MET A 1 -7.36 5.09 13.54
C MET A 1 -7.47 6.01 12.33
N SER A 2 -7.47 7.32 12.55
CA SER A 2 -7.84 8.34 11.55
C SER A 2 -6.72 9.37 11.50
N ALA A 3 -5.56 9.01 10.92
CA ALA A 3 -4.33 9.79 11.09
C ALA A 3 -3.97 10.70 9.90
N ILE A 4 -4.39 10.36 8.67
CA ILE A 4 -4.03 11.13 7.47
C ILE A 4 -5.21 12.00 7.00
N THR A 5 -6.44 11.51 7.09
CA THR A 5 -7.65 12.25 6.71
C THR A 5 -8.12 13.26 7.75
N SER A 6 -7.49 13.30 8.92
CA SER A 6 -7.76 14.25 10.02
C SER A 6 -6.73 15.37 10.10
N LEU A 7 -5.80 15.43 9.13
CA LEU A 7 -4.84 16.52 9.08
C LEU A 7 -5.60 17.84 8.91
N PRO A 8 -5.25 18.88 9.70
CA PRO A 8 -5.77 20.21 9.48
C PRO A 8 -5.53 20.63 8.02
N PRO A 9 -6.46 21.34 7.37
CA PRO A 9 -6.32 21.77 5.98
C PRO A 9 -5.09 22.68 5.75
N SER A 10 -4.52 23.22 6.82
CA SER A 10 -3.27 24.00 6.78
C SER A 10 -1.99 23.16 6.68
N ILE A 11 -2.07 21.85 6.87
CA ILE A 11 -0.92 20.95 6.83
C ILE A 11 -0.96 20.15 5.52
N PRO A 12 0.09 20.23 4.68
CA PRO A 12 0.15 19.41 3.48
C PRO A 12 0.17 17.93 3.85
N THR A 13 -0.54 17.11 3.08
CA THR A 13 -0.57 15.67 3.27
C THR A 13 0.84 15.09 3.11
N PRO A 14 1.34 14.29 4.07
CA PRO A 14 2.68 13.71 3.97
C PRO A 14 2.75 12.70 2.82
N PRO A 15 3.84 12.69 2.03
CA PRO A 15 4.00 11.73 0.95
C PRO A 15 4.12 10.31 1.50
N LEU A 16 3.46 9.35 0.85
CA LEU A 16 3.42 7.96 1.28
C LEU A 16 4.18 7.06 0.31
N LEU A 17 5.02 6.17 0.86
CA LEU A 17 5.71 5.14 0.10
C LEU A 17 5.23 3.74 0.50
N VAL A 18 4.71 3.00 -0.46
CA VAL A 18 4.52 1.54 -0.35
C VAL A 18 5.76 0.86 -0.91
N PHE A 19 6.62 0.37 -0.02
CA PHE A 19 7.84 -0.34 -0.42
C PHE A 19 7.65 -1.86 -0.41
N ALA A 20 7.53 -2.46 -1.59
CA ALA A 20 7.46 -3.90 -1.80
C ALA A 20 8.83 -4.56 -1.53
N ASN A 21 9.10 -4.83 -0.26
CA ASN A 21 10.32 -5.49 0.20
C ASN A 21 10.36 -6.98 -0.19
N LYS A 22 11.56 -7.56 -0.13
CA LYS A 22 11.86 -8.97 -0.43
C LYS A 22 11.59 -9.35 -1.89
N SER A 23 11.73 -8.41 -2.82
CA SER A 23 11.53 -8.69 -4.24
C SER A 23 12.54 -9.72 -4.79
N ASP A 24 13.67 -9.92 -4.11
CA ASP A 24 14.66 -10.95 -4.39
C ASP A 24 14.12 -12.38 -4.25
N LEU A 25 13.10 -12.59 -3.41
CA LEU A 25 12.48 -13.90 -3.19
C LEU A 25 11.49 -14.31 -4.28
N LEU A 26 11.17 -13.41 -5.21
CA LEU A 26 10.25 -13.72 -6.29
C LEU A 26 10.91 -14.73 -7.25
N PRO A 27 10.14 -15.72 -7.74
CA PRO A 27 10.66 -16.67 -8.71
C PRO A 27 11.12 -15.89 -9.93
N LYS A 28 12.35 -16.16 -10.38
CA LYS A 28 12.85 -15.62 -11.65
C LYS A 28 12.03 -16.23 -12.77
N THR A 29 11.01 -15.52 -13.23
CA THR A 29 10.28 -15.91 -14.44
C THR A 29 11.26 -15.76 -15.63
N ALA A 30 11.17 -16.64 -16.62
CA ALA A 30 12.05 -16.61 -17.80
C ALA A 30 11.85 -15.38 -18.71
N GLU A 31 10.93 -14.48 -18.36
CA GLU A 31 10.63 -13.25 -19.09
C GLU A 31 11.57 -12.11 -18.72
N LYS A 32 11.76 -11.16 -19.65
CA LYS A 32 12.59 -9.94 -19.51
C LYS A 32 12.24 -9.04 -18.32
N THR A 33 11.19 -9.35 -17.56
CA THR A 33 10.72 -8.54 -16.45
C THR A 33 11.57 -8.79 -15.21
N THR A 34 12.22 -7.74 -14.72
CA THR A 34 12.98 -7.83 -13.47
C THR A 34 12.04 -8.18 -12.29
N ASN A 35 12.53 -8.96 -11.32
CA ASN A 35 11.77 -9.29 -10.10
C ASN A 35 11.20 -8.04 -9.41
N SER A 36 11.93 -6.92 -9.46
CA SER A 36 11.48 -5.64 -8.92
C SER A 36 10.27 -5.06 -9.66
N GLY A 37 10.18 -5.21 -10.99
CA GLY A 37 8.98 -4.84 -11.75
C GLY A 37 7.78 -5.70 -11.39
N LEU A 38 7.99 -7.02 -11.27
CA LEU A 38 6.91 -7.94 -10.90
C LEU A 38 6.42 -7.73 -9.46
N ALA A 39 7.30 -7.39 -8.51
CA ALA A 39 6.92 -6.99 -7.16
C ALA A 39 6.02 -5.75 -7.17
N LEU A 40 6.43 -4.72 -7.92
CA LEU A 40 5.70 -3.46 -8.01
C LEU A 40 4.30 -3.67 -8.57
N THR A 41 4.19 -4.31 -9.74
CA THR A 41 2.89 -4.54 -10.40
C THR A 41 1.96 -5.37 -9.50
N ARG A 42 2.45 -6.46 -8.90
CA ARG A 42 1.62 -7.30 -8.03
C ARG A 42 1.15 -6.55 -6.79
N THR A 43 2.05 -5.84 -6.11
CA THR A 43 1.70 -5.06 -4.93
C THR A 43 0.66 -4.01 -5.26
N GLN A 44 0.86 -3.24 -6.33
CA GLN A 44 -0.08 -2.21 -6.74
C GLN A 44 -1.45 -2.80 -7.07
N THR A 45 -1.52 -3.75 -8.02
CA THR A 45 -2.79 -4.33 -8.45
C THR A 45 -3.55 -5.03 -7.32
N ILE A 46 -2.85 -5.75 -6.43
CA ILE A 46 -3.50 -6.43 -5.32
C ILE A 46 -4.04 -5.40 -4.32
N LEU A 47 -3.25 -4.39 -3.94
CA LEU A 47 -3.68 -3.41 -2.96
C LEU A 47 -4.86 -2.58 -3.48
N GLU A 48 -4.82 -2.09 -4.71
CA GLU A 48 -5.93 -1.33 -5.31
C GLU A 48 -7.22 -2.17 -5.32
N ARG A 49 -7.15 -3.44 -5.70
CA ARG A 49 -8.30 -4.35 -5.66
C ARG A 49 -8.81 -4.58 -4.24
N GLU A 50 -7.94 -4.80 -3.27
CA GLU A 50 -8.37 -5.03 -1.88
C GLU A 50 -8.92 -3.76 -1.22
N LEU A 51 -8.38 -2.59 -1.57
CA LEU A 51 -8.91 -1.29 -1.10
C LEU A 51 -10.26 -0.99 -1.74
N GLU A 52 -10.44 -1.28 -3.03
CA GLU A 52 -11.74 -1.17 -3.68
C GLU A 52 -12.79 -2.06 -3.01
N LYS A 53 -12.45 -3.31 -2.68
CA LYS A 53 -13.36 -4.20 -1.93
C LYS A 53 -13.77 -3.61 -0.59
N ARG A 54 -12.83 -3.01 0.16
CA ARG A 54 -13.14 -2.35 1.45
C ARG A 54 -14.03 -1.13 1.24
N ARG A 55 -13.73 -0.30 0.24
CA ARG A 55 -14.56 0.86 -0.13
C ARG A 55 -15.99 0.44 -0.45
N GLN A 56 -16.17 -0.58 -1.28
CA GLN A 56 -17.49 -1.13 -1.62
C GLN A 56 -18.23 -1.70 -0.41
N ALA A 57 -17.51 -2.39 0.50
CA ALA A 57 -18.10 -2.88 1.74
C ALA A 57 -18.55 -1.74 2.68
N SER A 58 -17.84 -0.62 2.70
CA SER A 58 -18.25 0.59 3.44
C SER A 58 -19.44 1.28 2.79
N LEU A 59 -19.49 1.35 1.46
CA LEU A 59 -20.63 1.91 0.71
C LEU A 59 -21.91 1.09 0.92
N SER A 60 -21.82 -0.24 0.89
CA SER A 60 -22.99 -1.09 1.14
C SER A 60 -23.47 -1.02 2.59
N ARG A 61 -22.56 -0.84 3.55
CA ARG A 61 -22.91 -0.60 4.97
C ARG A 61 -23.56 0.77 5.19
N GLY A 62 -23.15 1.80 4.44
CA GLY A 62 -23.77 3.13 4.47
C GLY A 62 -25.19 3.18 3.86
N GLN A 63 -25.60 2.13 3.14
CA GLN A 63 -26.91 2.05 2.50
C GLN A 63 -27.97 1.33 3.35
N THR A 64 -27.59 0.76 4.51
CA THR A 64 -28.51 0.09 5.45
C THR A 64 -28.95 1.00 6.60
N GLY A 65 -29.28 2.26 6.30
CA GLY A 65 -29.97 3.18 7.22
C GLY A 65 -31.44 2.81 7.50
N ALA A 66 -31.93 1.67 7.02
CA ALA A 66 -33.26 1.16 7.36
C ALA A 66 -33.30 -0.37 7.32
N GLY A 67 -33.15 -1.00 8.49
CA GLY A 67 -33.75 -2.30 8.80
C GLY A 67 -32.94 -3.57 8.49
N GLY A 68 -32.46 -4.22 9.55
CA GLY A 68 -32.61 -5.67 9.70
C GLY A 68 -31.35 -6.55 9.57
N GLY A 69 -30.67 -6.79 10.71
CA GLY A 69 -29.95 -8.04 11.08
C GLY A 69 -28.70 -8.40 10.25
N VAL A 70 -27.61 -8.95 10.78
CA VAL A 70 -27.31 -9.59 12.06
C VAL A 70 -25.77 -9.56 12.15
N LEU A 71 -25.19 -8.64 12.93
CA LEU A 71 -23.91 -8.80 13.66
C LEU A 71 -23.58 -7.48 14.40
N SER A 72 -24.43 -7.09 15.36
CA SER A 72 -24.00 -6.18 16.42
C SER A 72 -23.23 -7.01 17.45
N GLU A 73 -21.90 -6.97 17.39
CA GLU A 73 -21.04 -7.11 18.57
C GLU A 73 -19.66 -6.54 18.23
N LEU A 74 -19.47 -5.24 18.51
CA LEU A 74 -18.38 -4.74 19.36
C LEU A 74 -18.37 -3.19 19.33
N GLY A 75 -18.85 -2.59 20.42
CA GLY A 75 -18.49 -1.23 20.86
C GLY A 75 -19.02 -0.06 20.02
N GLU A 76 -20.17 0.46 20.42
CA GLU A 76 -20.55 1.85 20.17
C GLU A 76 -19.51 2.77 20.84
N ASP A 77 -18.70 3.48 20.04
CA ASP A 77 -18.11 4.74 20.47
C ASP A 77 -18.82 5.85 19.71
N ALA A 78 -19.53 6.66 20.48
CA ALA A 78 -20.38 7.76 20.08
C ALA A 78 -19.56 9.00 19.67
N ASP A 79 -18.74 8.87 18.62
CA ASP A 79 -18.11 9.99 17.89
C ASP A 79 -18.61 10.06 16.45
N ALA A 80 -19.90 9.74 16.26
CA ALA A 80 -20.63 9.79 14.99
C ALA A 80 -20.96 11.23 14.52
N ALA A 81 -20.03 12.18 14.69
CA ALA A 81 -20.20 13.57 14.28
C ALA A 81 -18.90 14.22 13.77
N ALA A 82 -17.98 13.45 13.21
CA ALA A 82 -17.03 13.98 12.24
C ALA A 82 -17.58 13.69 10.83
N GLU A 83 -18.38 14.63 10.31
CA GLU A 83 -18.69 14.74 8.88
C GLU A 83 -17.37 14.80 8.10
N GLY A 84 -16.90 13.65 7.62
CA GLY A 84 -15.59 13.55 6.98
C GLY A 84 -15.25 12.12 6.59
N SER A 85 -15.93 11.64 5.55
CA SER A 85 -15.72 10.35 4.89
C SER A 85 -16.32 9.12 5.60
N ALA A 86 -17.59 8.86 5.28
CA ALA A 86 -18.27 7.57 5.52
C ALA A 86 -17.52 6.35 4.93
N TRP A 87 -16.42 6.58 4.20
CA TRP A 87 -15.69 5.59 3.42
C TRP A 87 -14.38 5.19 4.10
N GLY A 88 -14.18 5.57 5.38
CA GLY A 88 -12.98 5.24 6.15
C GLY A 88 -11.70 5.81 5.52
N GLY A 89 -11.81 6.93 4.80
CA GLY A 89 -10.68 7.57 4.12
C GLY A 89 -10.29 6.96 2.78
N LEU A 90 -11.14 6.16 2.14
CA LEU A 90 -10.94 5.62 0.78
C LEU A 90 -11.74 6.39 -0.30
N GLY A 91 -11.91 7.70 -0.10
CA GLY A 91 -12.50 8.61 -1.09
C GLY A 91 -11.70 8.62 -2.39
N ILE A 92 -12.41 8.70 -3.52
CA ILE A 92 -11.80 8.94 -4.84
C ILE A 92 -12.23 10.31 -5.32
N ALA A 93 -11.33 11.07 -5.94
CA ALA A 93 -11.58 12.45 -6.33
C ALA A 93 -12.85 12.55 -7.19
N GLU A 94 -13.73 13.51 -6.90
CA GLU A 94 -15.04 13.65 -7.58
C GLU A 94 -14.92 13.80 -9.10
N ASN A 95 -13.80 14.34 -9.59
CA ASN A 95 -13.50 14.54 -11.01
C ASN A 95 -12.72 13.38 -11.66
N ALA A 96 -12.45 12.29 -10.93
CA ALA A 96 -11.72 11.15 -11.47
C ALA A 96 -12.58 10.35 -12.47
N GLU A 97 -11.98 9.96 -13.59
CA GLU A 97 -12.67 9.14 -14.59
C GLU A 97 -12.82 7.68 -14.11
N GLY A 98 -14.05 7.20 -14.00
CA GLY A 98 -14.37 5.82 -13.60
C GLY A 98 -14.61 5.65 -12.09
N THR A 99 -15.22 4.52 -11.70
CA THR A 99 -15.75 4.32 -10.33
C THR A 99 -14.88 3.47 -9.41
N SER A 100 -13.80 2.88 -9.93
CA SER A 100 -12.90 1.99 -9.19
C SER A 100 -11.75 2.75 -8.54
N PHE A 101 -11.43 2.38 -7.30
CA PHE A 101 -10.25 2.86 -6.60
C PHE A 101 -8.95 2.53 -7.34
N THR A 102 -8.10 3.54 -7.50
CA THR A 102 -6.68 3.42 -7.85
C THR A 102 -5.90 4.40 -6.97
N PHE A 103 -4.60 4.18 -6.76
CA PHE A 103 -3.80 5.10 -5.94
C PHE A 103 -3.75 6.51 -6.51
N GLU A 104 -3.75 6.64 -7.84
CA GLU A 104 -3.77 7.93 -8.55
C GLU A 104 -5.04 8.74 -8.29
N LYS A 105 -6.17 8.07 -8.03
CA LYS A 105 -7.47 8.71 -7.83
C LYS A 105 -7.80 8.97 -6.37
N TRP A 106 -6.95 8.52 -5.45
CA TRP A 106 -7.22 8.57 -4.03
C TRP A 106 -7.12 10.01 -3.51
N GLU A 107 -8.15 10.46 -2.80
CA GLU A 107 -8.18 11.82 -2.22
C GLU A 107 -7.24 12.00 -1.03
N GLY A 108 -6.80 10.89 -0.42
CA GLY A 108 -5.97 10.90 0.78
C GLY A 108 -4.50 11.24 0.54
N GLY A 109 -4.12 11.63 -0.68
CA GLY A 109 -2.80 12.13 -1.04
C GLY A 109 -2.00 11.22 -1.95
N ASP A 110 -0.76 11.62 -2.22
CA ASP A 110 0.11 10.92 -3.16
C ASP A 110 0.74 9.66 -2.54
N ILE A 111 0.56 8.54 -3.25
CA ILE A 111 1.22 7.28 -2.94
C ILE A 111 2.18 6.91 -4.06
N GLU A 112 3.43 6.66 -3.70
CA GLU A 112 4.40 6.03 -4.57
C GLU A 112 4.58 4.55 -4.21
N VAL A 113 4.70 3.69 -5.22
CA VAL A 113 4.99 2.26 -5.03
C VAL A 113 6.39 1.95 -5.56
N ARG A 114 7.30 1.53 -4.68
CA ARG A 114 8.65 1.09 -5.05
C ARG A 114 8.89 -0.34 -4.59
N SER A 115 9.95 -0.98 -5.06
CA SER A 115 10.32 -2.34 -4.67
C SER A 115 11.81 -2.47 -4.44
N GLY A 116 12.18 -3.42 -3.60
CA GLY A 116 13.58 -3.71 -3.29
C GLY A 116 13.74 -4.85 -2.30
N TRP A 117 14.95 -4.99 -1.76
CA TRP A 117 15.30 -6.05 -0.83
C TRP A 117 16.40 -5.61 0.13
N VAL A 118 16.46 -6.28 1.28
CA VAL A 118 17.55 -6.12 2.24
C VAL A 118 18.34 -7.41 2.27
N ASP A 119 19.66 -7.29 2.12
CA ASP A 119 20.58 -8.41 2.28
C ASP A 119 20.76 -8.73 3.77
N VAL A 120 19.82 -9.49 4.33
CA VAL A 120 19.90 -9.93 5.72
C VAL A 120 20.77 -11.19 5.78
N LYS A 121 21.98 -11.07 6.33
CA LYS A 121 22.78 -12.24 6.74
C LYS A 121 22.03 -12.99 7.85
N ARG A 122 21.29 -14.05 7.48
CA ARG A 122 20.58 -14.88 8.48
C ARG A 122 21.59 -15.71 9.27
N LYS A 123 21.58 -15.55 10.59
CA LYS A 123 22.48 -16.21 11.55
C LYS A 123 22.17 -17.71 11.77
N SER A 124 21.57 -18.39 10.79
CA SER A 124 21.26 -19.82 10.88
C SER A 124 22.35 -20.61 10.16
N GLY A 125 23.14 -21.38 10.91
CA GLY A 125 24.21 -22.27 10.44
C GLY A 125 23.74 -23.48 9.62
N LYS A 126 22.84 -23.27 8.65
CA LYS A 126 22.58 -24.21 7.56
C LYS A 126 22.50 -23.41 6.27
N GLU A 127 23.38 -23.77 5.33
CA GLU A 127 23.43 -23.28 3.96
C GLU A 127 22.10 -23.54 3.23
N GLY A 128 21.11 -22.69 3.48
CA GLY A 128 19.88 -22.64 2.72
C GLY A 128 20.07 -21.73 1.52
N ARG A 129 20.57 -22.30 0.41
CA ARG A 129 20.46 -21.84 -0.98
C ARG A 129 20.24 -20.32 -1.12
N SER A 130 21.33 -19.56 -0.99
CA SER A 130 21.40 -18.28 -1.72
C SER A 130 21.31 -18.64 -3.21
N PRO A 131 20.45 -18.01 -4.03
CA PRO A 131 20.50 -18.25 -5.46
C PRO A 131 21.88 -17.77 -5.91
N VAL A 132 22.74 -18.72 -6.31
CA VAL A 132 24.04 -18.45 -6.91
C VAL A 132 23.82 -17.41 -8.01
N ARG A 133 24.24 -16.18 -7.76
CA ARG A 133 24.22 -15.07 -8.70
C ARG A 133 25.66 -14.56 -8.73
N GLY A 134 26.21 -14.52 -9.94
CA GLY A 134 27.63 -14.48 -10.26
C GLY A 134 28.45 -13.49 -9.44
N GLU A 135 29.70 -13.88 -9.25
CA GLU A 135 30.72 -13.24 -8.44
C GLU A 135 31.03 -11.78 -8.84
N LYS A 136 31.45 -10.99 -7.84
CA LYS A 136 32.26 -9.75 -7.93
C LYS A 136 31.60 -8.41 -8.32
N GLU A 137 30.32 -8.21 -8.06
CA GLU A 137 29.82 -6.84 -7.82
C GLU A 137 29.67 -6.62 -6.31
N LYS A 138 30.15 -5.47 -5.81
CA LYS A 138 29.99 -5.05 -4.42
C LYS A 138 28.56 -5.35 -3.97
N ARG A 139 28.40 -6.18 -2.94
CA ARG A 139 27.13 -6.59 -2.33
C ARG A 139 26.40 -5.34 -1.82
N GLY A 140 25.70 -4.64 -2.71
CA GLY A 140 24.75 -3.61 -2.36
C GLY A 140 23.48 -4.25 -1.86
N ASP A 141 22.82 -3.63 -0.89
CA ASP A 141 21.41 -3.95 -0.64
C ASP A 141 20.54 -3.46 -1.81
N GLY A 142 19.30 -3.92 -1.86
CA GLY A 142 18.31 -3.46 -2.84
C GLY A 142 17.57 -2.20 -2.40
N LEU A 143 18.16 -1.37 -1.53
CA LEU A 143 17.49 -0.20 -0.95
C LEU A 143 17.76 1.10 -1.72
N GLY A 144 18.53 1.08 -2.81
CA GLY A 144 18.86 2.31 -3.57
C GLY A 144 17.62 3.15 -3.92
N LYS A 145 16.53 2.51 -4.35
CA LYS A 145 15.25 3.18 -4.64
C LYS A 145 14.59 3.80 -3.40
N LEU A 146 14.75 3.22 -2.22
CA LEU A 146 14.25 3.79 -0.98
C LEU A 146 15.09 4.99 -0.56
N VAL A 147 16.41 4.88 -0.65
CA VAL A 147 17.36 5.96 -0.32
C VAL A 147 17.12 7.18 -1.21
N GLU A 148 16.96 6.95 -2.52
CA GLU A 148 16.61 8.01 -3.48
C GLU A 148 15.29 8.70 -3.12
N TRP A 149 14.27 7.93 -2.71
CA TRP A 149 12.99 8.50 -2.29
C TRP A 149 13.16 9.41 -1.08
N VAL A 150 13.83 8.92 -0.04
CA VAL A 150 14.07 9.70 1.19
C VAL A 150 14.89 10.95 0.91
N ALA A 151 15.91 10.86 0.04
CA ALA A 151 16.72 12.00 -0.34
C ALA A 151 15.92 13.06 -1.11
N ALA A 152 14.91 12.66 -1.89
CA ALA A 152 14.02 13.58 -2.59
C ALA A 152 13.02 14.31 -1.66
N LEU A 153 12.88 13.87 -0.41
CA LEU A 153 12.05 14.51 0.61
C LEU A 153 12.80 15.55 1.46
N SER A 154 14.12 15.67 1.26
CA SER A 154 15.03 16.55 2.01
C SER A 154 15.19 17.90 1.32
#